data_AF-A0A0A9EAK8-F1
#
_entry.id   AF-A0A0A9EAK8-F1
#
_cell.length_a   1.000
_cell.length_b   1.000
_cell.length_c   1.000
_cell.angle_alpha   90.00
_cell.angle_beta   90.00
_cell.angle_gamma   90.00
#
_symmetry.space_group_name_H-M   'P 1'
#
loop_
_entity.id
_entity.type
_entity.pdbx_description
1 polymer ?
#
loop_
_entity_poly.entity_id
_entity_poly.type
_entity_poly.pdbx_seq_one_letter_code
_entity_poly.pdbx_strand_id
1 'polypeptide(L)'
;MTAGSDPGERGFTGTGIRLAGNDNSVSDVVIFSAETGIMATSGANSISGVHCYNKATAFGGTGIYLKIPGLTQTWISNSYMDYTSIVAEDPVLLHISGSFFLGDANVVLKAVNGVAKGVQIIGNLFNGRDKGVDIVQLDGEFPTVEQVYVQQNSATGMTLKSTSARGSMDGNGTLWTVDFSPVLLFPDRIGHVQYSLVAADAFPGHTLRNLSGNQVVVATDKAVSATVHVLVDQNSS
;
A
#
# COMPACT_ATOMS: atom_id res chain seq x y z
N MET A 1 -2.23 6.30 29.67
CA MET A 1 -1.10 5.72 28.95
C MET A 1 -1.39 5.89 27.48
N THR A 2 -0.57 6.65 26.75
CA THR A 2 -0.74 6.91 25.32
C THR A 2 0.17 5.99 24.54
N ALA A 3 -0.38 5.25 23.57
CA ALA A 3 0.42 4.47 22.64
C ALA A 3 1.50 5.37 21.99
N GLY A 4 2.72 4.87 21.90
CA GLY A 4 3.91 5.57 21.44
C GLY A 4 4.56 6.55 22.43
N SER A 5 4.10 6.67 23.68
CA SER A 5 4.67 7.63 24.65
C SER A 5 4.75 7.14 26.09
N ASP A 6 4.16 5.99 26.42
CA ASP A 6 4.22 5.48 27.79
C ASP A 6 5.59 4.83 28.10
N PRO A 7 6.26 5.18 29.20
CA PRO A 7 7.57 4.62 29.54
C PRO A 7 7.57 3.08 29.67
N GLY A 8 6.45 2.48 30.08
CA GLY A 8 6.30 1.03 30.23
C GLY A 8 5.99 0.29 28.94
N GLU A 9 5.60 0.99 27.88
CA GLU A 9 5.09 0.41 26.62
C GLU A 9 6.09 -0.50 25.92
N ARG A 10 7.38 -0.16 25.99
CA ARG A 10 8.46 -0.97 25.42
C ARG A 10 8.51 -2.38 26.03
N GLY A 11 8.02 -2.55 27.26
CA GLY A 11 7.95 -3.80 27.98
C GLY A 11 6.75 -4.69 27.63
N PHE A 12 5.82 -4.25 26.78
CA PHE A 12 4.72 -5.11 26.34
C PHE A 12 5.24 -6.20 25.41
N THR A 13 4.84 -7.45 25.67
CA THR A 13 5.27 -8.67 24.95
C THR A 13 4.12 -9.61 24.58
N GLY A 14 2.91 -9.34 25.08
CA GLY A 14 1.75 -10.22 24.89
C GLY A 14 1.14 -10.13 23.49
N THR A 15 0.32 -11.13 23.15
CA THR A 15 -0.66 -11.03 22.05
C THR A 15 -2.03 -10.77 22.67
N GLY A 16 -2.74 -9.73 22.20
CA GLY A 16 -4.08 -9.40 22.71
C GLY A 16 -5.11 -10.46 22.30
N ILE A 17 -5.28 -10.69 21.00
CA ILE A 17 -6.18 -11.69 20.44
C ILE A 17 -5.40 -12.59 19.49
N ARG A 18 -5.56 -13.91 19.62
CA ARG A 18 -4.98 -14.90 18.71
C ARG A 18 -6.08 -15.67 17.98
N LEU A 19 -6.06 -15.59 16.65
CA LEU A 19 -6.93 -16.33 15.74
C LEU A 19 -6.13 -17.52 15.16
N ALA A 20 -6.31 -18.69 15.76
CA ALA A 20 -5.58 -19.93 15.41
C ALA A 20 -6.44 -20.97 14.67
N GLY A 21 -7.67 -20.62 14.30
CA GLY A 21 -8.55 -21.39 13.41
C GLY A 21 -9.05 -20.51 12.26
N ASN A 22 -9.86 -21.05 11.36
CA ASN A 22 -10.45 -20.28 10.27
C ASN A 22 -11.78 -19.65 10.68
N ASP A 23 -12.33 -18.79 9.82
CA ASP A 23 -13.73 -18.31 9.91
C ASP A 23 -14.03 -17.51 11.19
N ASN A 24 -13.03 -16.84 11.76
CA ASN A 24 -13.23 -16.03 12.95
C ASN A 24 -13.75 -14.64 12.61
N SER A 25 -14.46 -14.05 13.58
CA SER A 25 -14.84 -12.64 13.56
C SER A 25 -14.35 -11.92 14.80
N VAL A 26 -13.74 -10.75 14.61
CA VAL A 26 -13.46 -9.77 15.67
C VAL A 26 -14.13 -8.47 15.28
N SER A 27 -15.05 -7.98 16.12
CA SER A 27 -15.83 -6.77 15.86
C SER A 27 -15.87 -5.86 17.08
N ASP A 28 -15.67 -4.55 16.85
CA ASP A 28 -15.91 -3.48 17.83
C ASP A 28 -15.13 -3.65 19.15
N VAL A 29 -13.85 -3.98 19.04
CA VAL A 29 -12.94 -4.20 20.19
C VAL A 29 -11.83 -3.17 20.22
N VAL A 30 -11.55 -2.63 21.42
CA VAL A 30 -10.32 -1.89 21.71
C VAL A 30 -9.30 -2.85 22.31
N ILE A 31 -8.11 -2.92 21.72
CA ILE A 31 -7.02 -3.77 22.20
C ILE A 31 -5.90 -2.88 22.72
N PHE A 32 -5.58 -3.07 24.00
CA PHE A 32 -4.63 -2.23 24.73
C PHE A 32 -3.47 -3.04 25.30
N SER A 33 -2.29 -2.43 25.38
CA SER A 33 -1.10 -2.95 26.09
C SER A 33 -0.56 -4.33 25.66
N ALA A 34 -0.80 -4.74 24.42
CA ALA A 34 -0.16 -5.92 23.81
C ALA A 34 1.06 -5.53 22.96
N GLU A 35 2.01 -6.45 22.75
CA GLU A 35 3.00 -6.29 21.69
C GLU A 35 2.35 -6.45 20.32
N THR A 36 1.55 -7.51 20.17
CA THR A 36 0.71 -7.73 18.99
C THR A 36 -0.75 -7.59 19.37
N GLY A 37 -1.50 -6.69 18.75
CA GLY A 37 -2.93 -6.51 19.02
C GLY A 37 -3.71 -7.77 18.65
N ILE A 38 -3.78 -8.08 17.36
CA ILE A 38 -4.40 -9.30 16.81
C ILE A 38 -3.34 -10.08 16.03
N MET A 39 -3.20 -11.38 16.30
CA MET A 39 -2.40 -12.29 15.50
C MET A 39 -3.29 -13.34 14.85
N ALA A 40 -3.28 -13.42 13.53
CA ALA A 40 -3.93 -14.50 12.78
C ALA A 40 -2.89 -15.46 12.22
N THR A 41 -3.04 -16.75 12.51
CA THR A 41 -2.21 -17.85 11.99
C THR A 41 -3.04 -18.87 11.19
N SER A 42 -4.23 -18.46 10.77
CA SER A 42 -5.24 -19.24 10.05
C SER A 42 -6.10 -18.26 9.25
N GLY A 43 -6.72 -18.71 8.17
CA GLY A 43 -7.31 -17.84 7.13
C GLY A 43 -8.78 -17.53 7.36
N ALA A 44 -9.42 -16.89 6.38
CA ALA A 44 -10.87 -16.66 6.36
C ALA A 44 -11.40 -15.82 7.54
N ASN A 45 -10.70 -14.75 7.93
CA ASN A 45 -11.12 -13.93 9.08
C ASN A 45 -11.80 -12.62 8.67
N SER A 46 -12.74 -12.15 9.51
CA SER A 46 -13.30 -10.81 9.43
C SER A 46 -12.91 -10.01 10.68
N ILE A 47 -12.22 -8.90 10.50
CA ILE A 47 -11.79 -8.00 11.55
C ILE A 47 -12.39 -6.61 11.25
N SER A 48 -13.24 -6.11 12.13
CA SER A 48 -13.96 -4.86 11.87
C SER A 48 -14.11 -3.99 13.10
N GLY A 49 -14.08 -2.67 12.95
CA GLY A 49 -14.30 -1.76 14.08
C GLY A 49 -13.27 -1.88 15.20
N VAL A 50 -12.10 -2.48 14.92
CA VAL A 50 -11.09 -2.69 15.97
C VAL A 50 -10.23 -1.45 16.15
N HIS A 51 -9.95 -1.09 17.39
CA HIS A 51 -8.99 -0.06 17.74
C HIS A 51 -7.73 -0.73 18.31
N CYS A 52 -6.68 -0.78 17.50
CA CYS A 52 -5.36 -1.23 17.93
C CYS A 52 -4.66 -0.08 18.64
N TYR A 53 -4.79 -0.07 19.96
CA TYR A 53 -4.16 0.88 20.88
C TYR A 53 -3.07 0.18 21.71
N ASN A 54 -2.30 -0.68 21.05
CA ASN A 54 -1.27 -1.50 21.69
C ASN A 54 0.13 -0.90 21.45
N LYS A 55 1.21 -1.64 21.76
CA LYS A 55 2.60 -1.19 21.57
C LYS A 55 2.81 -0.63 20.16
N ALA A 56 3.27 0.61 20.06
CA ALA A 56 3.51 1.29 18.80
C ALA A 56 4.54 0.55 17.93
N THR A 57 4.39 0.66 16.60
CA THR A 57 5.32 0.10 15.62
C THR A 57 6.74 0.61 15.85
N ALA A 58 6.89 1.89 16.24
CA ALA A 58 8.19 2.48 16.54
C ALA A 58 8.92 1.82 17.72
N PHE A 59 8.22 1.05 18.56
CA PHE A 59 8.79 0.25 19.64
C PHE A 59 8.83 -1.25 19.34
N GLY A 60 8.47 -1.66 18.12
CA GLY A 60 8.46 -3.05 17.67
C GLY A 60 7.11 -3.77 17.86
N GLY A 61 6.04 -3.05 18.23
CA GLY A 61 4.71 -3.66 18.29
C GLY A 61 4.04 -3.75 16.92
N THR A 62 2.90 -4.44 16.87
CA THR A 62 2.09 -4.61 15.65
C THR A 62 0.61 -4.58 16.02
N GLY A 63 -0.21 -3.89 15.25
CA GLY A 63 -1.63 -3.79 15.53
C GLY A 63 -2.33 -5.08 15.13
N ILE A 64 -2.23 -5.43 13.86
CA ILE A 64 -2.76 -6.69 13.31
C ILE A 64 -1.64 -7.39 12.53
N TYR A 65 -1.36 -8.65 12.87
CA TYR A 65 -0.38 -9.48 12.20
C TYR A 65 -1.04 -10.69 11.56
N LEU A 66 -1.12 -10.71 10.23
CA LEU A 66 -1.55 -11.85 9.43
C LEU A 66 -0.31 -12.71 9.12
N LYS A 67 0.02 -13.60 10.05
CA LYS A 67 1.16 -14.51 9.97
C LYS A 67 0.74 -15.83 9.32
N ILE A 68 0.29 -15.70 8.08
CA ILE A 68 -0.28 -16.79 7.28
C ILE A 68 0.07 -16.59 5.79
N PRO A 69 1.33 -16.89 5.40
CA PRO A 69 1.78 -16.70 4.04
C PRO A 69 0.96 -17.55 3.06
N GLY A 70 0.46 -16.93 2.00
CA GLY A 70 -0.25 -17.59 0.90
C GLY A 70 -1.71 -17.97 1.17
N LEU A 71 -2.22 -17.80 2.40
CA LEU A 71 -3.51 -18.34 2.82
C LEU A 71 -4.37 -17.32 3.60
N THR A 72 -4.07 -16.01 3.48
CA THR A 72 -4.62 -14.95 4.33
C THR A 72 -6.15 -14.87 4.35
N GLN A 73 -6.81 -14.73 3.19
CA GLN A 73 -8.27 -14.66 3.03
C GLN A 73 -8.95 -13.83 4.13
N THR A 74 -8.54 -12.57 4.32
CA THR A 74 -8.97 -11.78 5.49
C THR A 74 -9.54 -10.43 5.06
N TRP A 75 -10.64 -10.04 5.69
CA TRP A 75 -11.24 -8.71 5.57
C TRP A 75 -10.97 -7.90 6.83
N ILE A 76 -10.27 -6.77 6.69
CA ILE A 76 -10.07 -5.77 7.74
C ILE A 76 -10.81 -4.50 7.33
N SER A 77 -11.74 -4.01 8.15
CA SER A 77 -12.54 -2.84 7.78
C SER A 77 -12.86 -1.93 8.94
N ASN A 78 -12.98 -0.64 8.67
CA ASN A 78 -13.46 0.36 9.63
C ASN A 78 -12.67 0.35 10.96
N SER A 79 -11.38 0.05 10.90
CA SER A 79 -10.52 -0.09 12.07
C SER A 79 -9.75 1.19 12.33
N TYR A 80 -9.31 1.37 13.58
CA TYR A 80 -8.44 2.46 13.99
C TYR A 80 -7.09 1.91 14.45
N MET A 81 -6.05 2.21 13.67
CA MET A 81 -4.68 1.84 13.93
C MET A 81 -3.92 3.01 14.56
N ASP A 82 -3.69 2.97 15.88
CA ASP A 82 -3.10 4.09 16.62
C ASP A 82 -1.61 3.85 16.87
N TYR A 83 -0.74 4.42 16.01
CA TYR A 83 0.71 4.18 15.95
C TYR A 83 1.15 2.74 15.63
N THR A 84 0.21 1.86 15.31
CA THR A 84 0.49 0.44 15.05
C THR A 84 0.21 0.04 13.60
N SER A 85 1.06 -0.79 13.03
CA SER A 85 0.91 -1.24 11.64
C SER A 85 0.02 -2.47 11.51
N ILE A 86 -0.51 -2.69 10.31
CA ILE A 86 -0.99 -3.99 9.86
C ILE A 86 0.16 -4.65 9.09
N VAL A 87 0.52 -5.89 9.45
CA VAL A 87 1.56 -6.66 8.75
C VAL A 87 0.93 -7.91 8.16
N ALA A 88 1.15 -8.18 6.88
CA ALA A 88 0.64 -9.37 6.21
C ALA A 88 1.76 -10.10 5.46
N GLU A 89 2.02 -11.35 5.84
CA GLU A 89 2.96 -12.24 5.15
C GLU A 89 2.31 -12.84 3.91
N ASP A 90 2.97 -12.75 2.75
CA ASP A 90 2.53 -13.23 1.43
C ASP A 90 0.99 -13.18 1.23
N PRO A 91 0.37 -11.99 1.22
CA PRO A 91 -1.08 -11.87 1.31
C PRO A 91 -1.80 -12.45 0.08
N VAL A 92 -2.81 -13.28 0.35
CA VAL A 92 -3.74 -13.82 -0.67
C VAL A 92 -5.18 -13.51 -0.26
N LEU A 93 -5.94 -12.83 -1.11
CA LEU A 93 -7.32 -12.40 -0.87
C LEU A 93 -7.43 -11.57 0.43
N LEU A 94 -6.64 -10.51 0.52
CA LEU A 94 -6.63 -9.57 1.65
C LEU A 94 -7.36 -8.29 1.27
N HIS A 95 -8.32 -7.86 2.08
CA HIS A 95 -9.00 -6.59 1.92
C HIS A 95 -8.83 -5.73 3.17
N ILE A 96 -8.38 -4.48 3.01
CA ILE A 96 -8.21 -3.48 4.07
C ILE A 96 -8.89 -2.20 3.61
N SER A 97 -9.96 -1.79 4.29
CA SER A 97 -10.73 -0.60 3.87
C SER A 97 -11.36 0.20 5.01
N GLY A 98 -11.72 1.45 4.69
CA GLY A 98 -12.46 2.34 5.59
C GLY A 98 -11.78 2.62 6.93
N SER A 99 -10.48 2.33 7.05
CA SER A 99 -9.75 2.37 8.30
C SER A 99 -8.98 3.69 8.45
N PHE A 100 -8.73 4.09 9.69
CA PHE A 100 -7.92 5.26 10.04
C PHE A 100 -6.59 4.83 10.64
N PHE A 101 -5.50 5.36 10.10
CA PHE A 101 -4.13 5.09 10.53
C PHE A 101 -3.51 6.38 11.09
N LEU A 102 -3.18 6.40 12.38
CA LEU A 102 -2.59 7.55 13.05
C LEU A 102 -1.12 7.32 13.39
N GLY A 103 -0.33 8.39 13.35
CA GLY A 103 0.98 8.42 13.99
C GLY A 103 2.08 7.67 13.23
N ASP A 104 1.99 7.66 11.90
CA ASP A 104 2.82 6.85 10.98
C ASP A 104 2.44 5.36 10.95
N ALA A 105 1.28 4.99 11.48
CA ALA A 105 0.71 3.66 11.25
C ALA A 105 0.52 3.40 9.75
N ASN A 106 0.82 2.18 9.30
CA ASN A 106 0.82 1.82 7.89
C ASN A 106 0.43 0.35 7.67
N VAL A 107 0.37 -0.05 6.41
CA VAL A 107 0.28 -1.47 6.02
C VAL A 107 1.63 -1.93 5.51
N VAL A 108 2.11 -3.08 5.99
CA VAL A 108 3.35 -3.71 5.52
C VAL A 108 2.99 -5.04 4.86
N LEU A 109 3.32 -5.17 3.57
CA LEU A 109 3.27 -6.43 2.87
C LEU A 109 4.65 -7.07 3.00
N LYS A 110 4.71 -8.23 3.64
CA LYS A 110 5.96 -8.91 3.96
C LYS A 110 6.13 -10.16 3.11
N ALA A 111 7.24 -10.23 2.40
CA ALA A 111 7.59 -11.38 1.58
C ALA A 111 8.15 -12.50 2.46
N VAL A 112 7.53 -13.68 2.39
CA VAL A 112 8.12 -14.95 2.84
C VAL A 112 8.56 -15.74 1.60
N ASN A 113 7.66 -15.88 0.64
CA ASN A 113 7.89 -16.42 -0.70
C ASN A 113 7.66 -15.35 -1.80
N GLY A 114 7.24 -14.14 -1.42
CA GLY A 114 7.13 -13.00 -2.31
C GLY A 114 5.85 -13.01 -3.15
N VAL A 115 4.73 -13.38 -2.53
CA VAL A 115 3.41 -13.46 -3.18
C VAL A 115 2.49 -12.37 -2.64
N ALA A 116 1.88 -11.60 -3.52
CA ALA A 116 0.76 -10.71 -3.21
C ALA A 116 -0.34 -10.93 -4.26
N LYS A 117 -1.47 -11.53 -3.87
CA LYS A 117 -2.53 -11.90 -4.81
C LYS A 117 -3.91 -11.51 -4.32
N GLY A 118 -4.68 -10.78 -5.13
CA GLY A 118 -6.02 -10.35 -4.75
C GLY A 118 -6.02 -9.46 -3.50
N VAL A 119 -5.09 -8.52 -3.44
CA VAL A 119 -4.92 -7.62 -2.29
C VAL A 119 -5.57 -6.28 -2.59
N GLN A 120 -6.41 -5.79 -1.69
CA GLN A 120 -7.07 -4.50 -1.79
C GLN A 120 -6.79 -3.69 -0.54
N ILE A 121 -6.11 -2.56 -0.67
CA ILE A 121 -5.89 -1.58 0.40
C ILE A 121 -6.50 -0.28 -0.10
N ILE A 122 -7.77 -0.05 0.23
CA ILE A 122 -8.58 0.98 -0.43
C ILE A 122 -9.40 1.84 0.53
N GLY A 123 -9.58 3.12 0.21
CA GLY A 123 -10.49 3.99 0.94
C GLY A 123 -10.08 4.23 2.41
N ASN A 124 -8.79 4.16 2.73
CA ASN A 124 -8.27 4.40 4.08
C ASN A 124 -7.76 5.83 4.23
N LEU A 125 -7.72 6.30 5.48
CA LEU A 125 -7.23 7.61 5.87
C LEU A 125 -5.94 7.44 6.68
N PHE A 126 -4.88 8.14 6.29
CA PHE A 126 -3.58 8.10 6.95
C PHE A 126 -3.19 9.49 7.46
N ASN A 127 -2.73 9.54 8.72
CA ASN A 127 -2.22 10.75 9.36
C ASN A 127 -0.87 10.44 10.01
N GLY A 128 0.19 10.99 9.45
CA GLY A 128 1.56 10.81 9.93
C GLY A 128 2.17 12.08 10.48
N ARG A 129 3.48 12.00 10.72
CA ARG A 129 4.29 13.02 11.39
C ARG A 129 5.38 13.61 10.47
N ASP A 130 5.16 13.60 9.17
CA ASP A 130 6.06 14.16 8.14
C ASP A 130 7.45 13.51 8.13
N LYS A 131 7.53 12.20 8.39
CA LYS A 131 8.79 11.44 8.45
C LYS A 131 9.13 10.68 7.16
N GLY A 132 8.37 10.90 6.10
CA GLY A 132 8.54 10.16 4.83
C GLY A 132 8.13 8.69 4.92
N VAL A 133 7.23 8.33 5.85
CA VAL A 133 6.71 6.96 5.97
C VAL A 133 5.64 6.74 4.90
N ASP A 134 5.81 5.69 4.12
CA ASP A 134 4.82 5.24 3.13
C ASP A 134 3.58 4.63 3.79
N ILE A 135 2.40 4.90 3.23
CA ILE A 135 1.13 4.32 3.70
C ILE A 135 1.05 2.80 3.52
N VAL A 136 1.75 2.29 2.51
CA VAL A 136 1.92 0.86 2.24
C VAL A 136 3.39 0.60 1.94
N GLN A 137 3.99 -0.34 2.64
CA GLN A 137 5.40 -0.71 2.51
C GLN A 137 5.55 -2.16 2.03
N LEU A 138 6.65 -2.42 1.33
CA LEU A 138 7.09 -3.77 1.00
C LEU A 138 8.27 -4.12 1.91
N ASP A 139 8.15 -5.21 2.65
CA ASP A 139 9.25 -5.84 3.39
C ASP A 139 9.69 -7.08 2.59
N GLY A 140 10.68 -6.89 1.72
CA GLY A 140 11.18 -7.91 0.79
C GLY A 140 10.62 -7.80 -0.64
N GLU A 141 11.05 -8.72 -1.49
CA GLU A 141 10.72 -8.72 -2.93
C GLU A 141 9.47 -9.56 -3.24
N PHE A 142 8.67 -9.08 -4.19
CA PHE A 142 7.43 -9.73 -4.62
C PHE A 142 7.47 -10.07 -6.12
N PRO A 143 8.08 -11.20 -6.53
CA PRO A 143 8.01 -11.67 -7.92
C PRO A 143 6.57 -11.90 -8.38
N THR A 144 5.70 -12.41 -7.50
CA THR A 144 4.31 -12.71 -7.83
C THR A 144 3.39 -11.64 -7.25
N VAL A 145 2.91 -10.73 -8.10
CA VAL A 145 1.88 -9.74 -7.78
C VAL A 145 0.78 -9.86 -8.82
N GLU A 146 -0.43 -10.18 -8.36
CA GLU A 146 -1.60 -10.38 -9.21
C GLU A 146 -2.82 -9.74 -8.54
N GLN A 147 -3.56 -8.88 -9.24
CA GLN A 147 -4.78 -8.27 -8.72
C GLN A 147 -4.54 -7.53 -7.38
N VAL A 148 -3.50 -6.69 -7.34
CA VAL A 148 -3.16 -5.87 -6.18
C VAL A 148 -3.55 -4.41 -6.43
N TYR A 149 -4.43 -3.91 -5.57
CA TYR A 149 -5.04 -2.60 -5.67
C TYR A 149 -4.76 -1.82 -4.40
N VAL A 150 -3.85 -0.85 -4.50
CA VAL A 150 -3.67 0.19 -3.50
C VAL A 150 -4.19 1.47 -4.10
N GLN A 151 -5.39 1.90 -3.74
CA GLN A 151 -6.11 2.96 -4.44
C GLN A 151 -7.04 3.72 -3.51
N GLN A 152 -7.42 4.96 -3.88
CA GLN A 152 -8.42 5.76 -3.15
C GLN A 152 -8.09 5.99 -1.66
N ASN A 153 -6.81 5.88 -1.27
CA ASN A 153 -6.35 6.24 0.07
C ASN A 153 -6.02 7.72 0.12
N SER A 154 -6.22 8.34 1.29
CA SER A 154 -5.85 9.74 1.53
C SER A 154 -4.82 9.81 2.65
N ALA A 155 -3.82 10.67 2.52
CA ALA A 155 -2.76 10.82 3.50
C ALA A 155 -2.44 12.28 3.79
N THR A 156 -2.12 12.57 5.04
CA THR A 156 -1.45 13.80 5.48
C THR A 156 -0.23 13.40 6.30
N GLY A 157 0.94 13.99 6.05
CA GLY A 157 2.18 13.67 6.76
C GLY A 157 2.79 12.30 6.48
N MET A 158 2.33 11.61 5.42
CA MET A 158 2.82 10.32 4.95
C MET A 158 2.88 10.30 3.41
N THR A 159 3.70 9.42 2.84
CA THR A 159 3.83 9.27 1.38
C THR A 159 2.71 8.36 0.85
N LEU A 160 1.91 8.87 -0.10
CA LEU A 160 0.92 8.06 -0.80
C LEU A 160 1.62 7.04 -1.71
N LYS A 161 1.22 5.77 -1.57
CA LYS A 161 1.58 4.69 -2.49
C LYS A 161 0.33 4.18 -3.19
N SER A 162 0.49 3.75 -4.43
CA SER A 162 -0.60 3.27 -5.27
C SER A 162 -0.13 2.18 -6.24
N THR A 163 -1.04 1.38 -6.76
CA THR A 163 -0.77 0.47 -7.89
C THR A 163 -1.28 1.00 -9.23
N SER A 164 -1.93 2.16 -9.23
CA SER A 164 -2.27 2.92 -10.43
C SER A 164 -2.01 4.41 -10.22
N ALA A 165 -1.52 5.10 -11.24
CA ALA A 165 -1.20 6.52 -11.14
C ALA A 165 -1.48 7.25 -12.46
N ARG A 166 -1.69 8.56 -12.34
CA ARG A 166 -1.80 9.49 -13.47
C ARG A 166 -0.68 10.50 -13.38
N GLY A 167 -0.10 10.85 -14.51
CA GLY A 167 0.95 11.85 -14.61
C GLY A 167 0.88 12.56 -15.95
N SER A 168 1.49 13.74 -16.01
CA SER A 168 1.61 14.47 -17.26
C SER A 168 2.94 15.20 -17.34
N MET A 169 3.42 15.38 -18.56
CA MET A 169 4.62 16.15 -18.84
C MET A 169 4.40 17.05 -20.05
N ASP A 170 4.61 18.33 -19.86
CA ASP A 170 4.69 19.32 -20.93
C ASP A 170 6.13 19.36 -21.46
N GLY A 171 6.30 19.56 -22.76
CA GLY A 171 7.63 19.64 -23.35
C GLY A 171 7.65 20.08 -24.80
N ASN A 172 8.84 20.49 -25.26
CA ASN A 172 9.13 20.69 -26.67
C ASN A 172 10.34 19.84 -27.04
N GLY A 173 10.16 18.91 -27.96
CA GLY A 173 11.22 17.99 -28.36
C GLY A 173 10.64 16.71 -28.95
N THR A 174 11.38 15.61 -28.77
CA THR A 174 11.01 14.29 -29.31
C THR A 174 10.75 13.24 -28.23
N LEU A 175 10.89 13.58 -26.96
CA LEU A 175 10.84 12.66 -25.82
C LEU A 175 10.16 13.29 -24.61
N TRP A 176 9.29 12.52 -23.96
CA TRP A 176 8.64 12.84 -22.69
C TRP A 176 8.81 11.66 -21.74
N THR A 177 9.32 11.91 -20.54
CA THR A 177 9.53 10.91 -19.50
C THR A 177 8.70 11.26 -18.27
N VAL A 178 7.68 10.45 -17.99
CA VAL A 178 6.85 10.58 -16.78
C VAL A 178 7.32 9.55 -15.77
N ASP A 179 7.88 10.00 -14.64
CA ASP A 179 8.38 9.15 -13.56
C ASP A 179 7.30 8.87 -12.52
N PHE A 180 6.97 7.60 -12.33
CA PHE A 180 5.99 7.13 -11.36
C PHE A 180 6.61 6.45 -10.14
N SER A 181 7.95 6.38 -10.05
CA SER A 181 8.67 5.76 -8.93
C SER A 181 8.24 6.25 -7.54
N PRO A 182 7.98 7.56 -7.33
CA PRO A 182 7.55 8.05 -6.02
C PRO A 182 6.20 7.46 -5.57
N VAL A 183 5.29 7.20 -6.52
CA VAL A 183 3.89 6.84 -6.23
C VAL A 183 3.66 5.33 -6.32
N LEU A 184 4.27 4.65 -7.30
CA LEU A 184 4.01 3.23 -7.51
C LEU A 184 4.60 2.37 -6.39
N LEU A 185 3.83 1.39 -5.94
CA LEU A 185 4.19 0.52 -4.82
C LEU A 185 5.30 -0.46 -5.21
N PHE A 186 5.14 -1.17 -6.33
CA PHE A 186 6.11 -2.16 -6.75
C PHE A 186 7.20 -1.53 -7.62
N PRO A 187 8.48 -1.87 -7.43
CA PRO A 187 9.54 -1.41 -8.31
C PRO A 187 9.43 -2.06 -9.69
N ASP A 188 9.66 -1.27 -10.74
CA ASP A 188 9.80 -1.71 -12.13
C ASP A 188 8.70 -2.67 -12.62
N ARG A 189 7.44 -2.34 -12.32
CA ARG A 189 6.29 -3.24 -12.56
C ARG A 189 5.10 -2.54 -13.18
N ILE A 190 5.31 -1.72 -14.20
CA ILE A 190 4.18 -1.19 -14.97
C ILE A 190 3.67 -2.29 -15.91
N GLY A 191 2.46 -2.79 -15.64
CA GLY A 191 1.80 -3.84 -16.42
C GLY A 191 0.92 -3.31 -17.56
N HIS A 192 0.32 -2.14 -17.36
CA HIS A 192 -0.53 -1.49 -18.36
C HIS A 192 -0.28 0.02 -18.44
N VAL A 193 -0.37 0.56 -19.65
CA VAL A 193 -0.20 1.99 -19.94
C VAL A 193 -1.25 2.46 -20.92
N GLN A 194 -1.88 3.58 -20.59
CA GLN A 194 -2.66 4.38 -21.53
C GLN A 194 -2.05 5.78 -21.56
N TYR A 195 -1.89 6.35 -22.75
CA TYR A 195 -1.43 7.72 -22.86
C TYR A 195 -2.16 8.46 -23.97
N SER A 196 -2.17 9.79 -23.85
CA SER A 196 -2.60 10.71 -24.90
C SER A 196 -1.52 11.77 -25.10
N LEU A 197 -1.38 12.24 -26.33
CA LEU A 197 -0.47 13.31 -26.70
C LEU A 197 -1.29 14.46 -27.27
N VAL A 198 -1.20 15.62 -26.63
CA VAL A 198 -1.86 16.86 -27.05
C VAL A 198 -0.80 17.76 -27.65
N ALA A 199 -0.71 17.78 -28.98
CA ALA A 199 0.20 18.66 -29.72
C ALA A 199 -0.53 19.95 -30.12
N ALA A 200 0.19 21.08 -30.09
CA ALA A 200 -0.40 22.39 -30.43
C ALA A 200 -0.82 22.47 -31.91
N ASP A 201 0.16 22.43 -32.82
CA ASP A 201 -0.05 22.73 -34.24
C ASP A 201 0.44 21.62 -35.18
N ALA A 202 0.55 20.37 -34.70
CA ALA A 202 1.13 19.27 -35.46
C ALA A 202 0.51 17.90 -35.16
N PHE A 203 0.65 16.99 -36.12
CA PHE A 203 0.29 15.57 -35.98
C PHE A 203 1.56 14.70 -36.09
N PRO A 204 2.32 14.52 -35.00
CA PRO A 204 3.49 13.66 -34.99
C PRO A 204 3.11 12.18 -34.93
N GLY A 205 3.89 11.32 -35.60
CA GLY A 205 3.91 9.90 -35.28
C GLY A 205 4.46 9.74 -33.86
N HIS A 206 3.81 8.93 -33.03
CA HIS A 206 4.17 8.78 -31.62
C HIS A 206 4.10 7.33 -31.16
N THR A 207 4.97 6.94 -30.23
CA THR A 207 5.03 5.59 -29.67
C THR A 207 5.51 5.60 -28.22
N LEU A 208 5.03 4.64 -27.44
CA LEU A 208 5.65 4.24 -26.19
C LEU A 208 7.02 3.60 -26.48
N ARG A 209 8.05 3.96 -25.71
CA ARG A 209 9.44 3.50 -25.89
C ARG A 209 10.00 2.71 -24.72
N ASN A 210 9.67 3.09 -23.49
CA ASN A 210 10.25 2.48 -22.31
C ASN A 210 9.29 2.54 -21.12
N LEU A 211 9.39 1.53 -20.25
CA LEU A 211 8.67 1.36 -18.98
C LEU A 211 9.59 1.06 -17.79
N SER A 212 10.89 0.91 -18.01
CA SER A 212 11.85 0.50 -17.00
C SER A 212 11.93 1.51 -15.86
N GLY A 213 12.10 1.03 -14.63
CA GLY A 213 12.26 1.86 -13.44
C GLY A 213 11.01 2.68 -13.12
N ASN A 214 9.82 2.16 -13.43
CA ASN A 214 8.55 2.88 -13.27
C ASN A 214 8.47 4.21 -14.05
N GLN A 215 9.21 4.33 -15.15
CA GLN A 215 9.20 5.52 -16.00
C GLN A 215 8.52 5.22 -17.33
N VAL A 216 7.54 6.06 -17.71
CA VAL A 216 6.92 5.97 -19.02
C VAL A 216 7.59 6.96 -19.96
N VAL A 217 8.23 6.43 -21.01
CA VAL A 217 8.88 7.25 -22.05
C VAL A 217 8.06 7.19 -23.33
N VAL A 218 7.52 8.35 -23.74
CA VAL A 218 6.84 8.53 -25.03
C VAL A 218 7.75 9.29 -25.98
N ALA A 219 7.84 8.84 -27.23
CA ALA A 219 8.65 9.48 -28.26
C ALA A 219 7.82 9.87 -29.48
N THR A 220 8.24 10.93 -30.16
CA THR A 220 7.71 11.36 -31.46
C THR A 220 8.75 11.25 -32.56
N ASP A 221 8.27 11.18 -33.81
CA ASP A 221 9.11 11.12 -35.02
C ASP A 221 9.75 12.47 -35.41
N LYS A 222 9.22 13.57 -34.88
CA LYS A 222 9.72 14.93 -35.07
C LYS A 222 9.58 15.77 -33.81
N ALA A 223 10.38 16.82 -33.71
CA ALA A 223 10.28 17.78 -32.62
C ALA A 223 8.92 18.49 -32.66
N VAL A 224 8.24 18.53 -31.51
CA VAL A 224 6.91 19.15 -31.36
C VAL A 224 6.74 19.64 -29.93
N SER A 225 6.02 20.76 -29.78
CA SER A 225 5.49 21.19 -28.49
C SER A 225 4.21 20.43 -28.18
N ALA A 226 4.24 19.61 -27.13
CA ALA A 226 3.12 18.78 -26.74
C ALA A 226 3.10 18.50 -25.23
N THR A 227 1.90 18.16 -24.76
CA THR A 227 1.66 17.57 -23.43
C THR A 227 1.38 16.10 -23.58
N VAL A 228 2.05 15.26 -22.81
CA VAL A 228 1.74 13.83 -22.70
C VAL A 228 1.03 13.59 -21.39
N HIS A 229 -0.18 13.03 -21.43
CA HIS A 229 -0.89 12.53 -20.24
C HIS A 229 -0.81 11.01 -20.22
N VAL A 230 -0.47 10.45 -19.06
CA VAL A 230 -0.23 9.02 -18.88
C VAL A 230 -1.05 8.50 -17.71
N LEU A 231 -1.67 7.34 -17.90
CA LEU A 231 -2.25 6.49 -16.88
C LEU A 231 -1.48 5.16 -16.88
N VAL A 232 -1.06 4.71 -15.69
CA VAL A 232 -0.36 3.43 -15.51
C VAL A 232 -1.11 2.54 -14.51
N ASP A 233 -0.97 1.23 -14.68
CA ASP A 233 -1.40 0.21 -13.72
C ASP A 233 -0.30 -0.86 -13.57
N GLN A 234 -0.09 -1.35 -12.35
CA GLN A 234 0.92 -2.38 -12.05
C GLN A 234 0.42 -3.82 -12.19
N ASN A 235 -0.86 -4.01 -12.48
CA ASN A 235 -1.46 -5.29 -12.81
C ASN A 235 -1.36 -5.56 -14.31
N SER A 236 -1.19 -6.83 -14.66
CA SER A 236 -1.00 -7.30 -16.04
C SER A 236 -2.28 -7.68 -16.77
N SER A 237 -3.44 -7.66 -16.10
CA SER A 237 -4.77 -7.98 -16.66
C SER A 237 -5.90 -7.36 -15.86
#